data_AF-A0A923UIN5-F1
#
_entry.id   AF-A0A923UIN5-F1
#
_cell.length_a   1.000
_cell.length_b   1.000
_cell.length_c   1.000
_cell.angle_alpha   90.00
_cell.angle_beta   90.00
_cell.angle_gamma   90.00
#
_symmetry.space_group_name_H-M   'P 1'
#
loop_
_entity.id
_entity.type
_entity.pdbx_description
1 polymer ?
#
loop_
_entity_poly.entity_id
_entity_poly.type
_entity_poly.pdbx_seq_one_letter_code
_entity_poly.pdbx_strand_id
1 'polypeptide(L)' 'MISEKLNSTLRLQVGSLDEVDYLITELLADNELLEKYHNTVKQIL' A
#
# COMPACT_ATOMS: atom_id res chain seq x y z
N MET A 1 -7.91 -13.76 -33.58
CA MET A 1 -7.95 -14.14 -32.16
C MET A 1 -7.06 -13.17 -31.40
N ILE A 2 -7.64 -12.36 -30.53
CA ILE A 2 -6.89 -11.41 -29.70
C ILE A 2 -6.30 -12.24 -28.55
N SER A 3 -4.98 -12.36 -28.53
CA SER A 3 -4.26 -12.93 -27.40
C SER A 3 -4.41 -11.96 -26.23
N GLU A 4 -5.24 -12.32 -25.25
CA GLU A 4 -5.40 -11.55 -24.02
C GLU A 4 -4.05 -11.52 -23.30
N LYS A 5 -3.40 -10.34 -23.31
CA LYS A 5 -2.16 -10.12 -22.56
C LYS A 5 -2.44 -10.39 -21.08
N LEU A 6 -1.86 -11.46 -20.54
CA LEU A 6 -1.81 -11.73 -19.11
C LEU A 6 -1.07 -10.58 -18.41
N ASN A 7 -1.79 -9.55 -17.99
CA ASN A 7 -1.29 -8.51 -17.10
C ASN A 7 -1.32 -9.05 -15.65
N SER A 8 -0.49 -10.05 -15.36
CA SER A 8 -0.31 -10.53 -13.98
C SER A 8 0.66 -9.60 -13.27
N THR A 9 0.16 -8.67 -12.45
CA THR A 9 1.01 -7.93 -11.51
C THR A 9 1.39 -8.85 -10.36
N LEU A 10 2.68 -9.21 -10.26
CA LEU A 10 3.21 -9.91 -9.10
C LEU A 10 3.29 -8.92 -7.93
N ARG A 11 2.59 -9.22 -6.85
CA ARG A 11 2.64 -8.46 -5.59
C ARG A 11 3.23 -9.35 -4.52
N LEU A 12 4.31 -8.90 -3.91
CA LEU A 12 4.87 -9.55 -2.73
C LEU A 12 4.13 -9.01 -1.51
N GLN A 13 3.31 -9.85 -0.88
CA GLN A 13 2.73 -9.52 0.42
C GLN A 13 3.64 -10.13 1.49
N VAL A 14 4.32 -9.26 2.24
CA VAL A 14 5.30 -9.67 3.27
C VAL A 14 4.63 -9.84 4.64
N GLY A 15 3.45 -9.26 4.86
CA GLY A 15 2.68 -9.35 6.10
C GLY A 15 1.30 -8.67 5.99
N SER A 16 0.54 -8.68 7.08
CA SER A 16 -0.73 -7.96 7.18
C SER A 16 -0.51 -6.51 7.60
N LEU A 17 -1.31 -5.58 7.07
CA LEU A 17 -1.09 -4.14 7.31
C LEU A 17 -1.37 -3.71 8.75
N ASP A 18 -2.23 -4.43 9.46
CA ASP A 18 -2.56 -4.24 10.89
C ASP A 18 -1.39 -4.57 11.83
N GLU A 19 -0.38 -5.29 11.33
CA GLU A 19 0.86 -5.59 12.06
C GLU A 19 1.95 -4.52 11.82
N VAL A 20 1.69 -3.53 10.95
CA VAL A 20 2.66 -2.49 10.62
C VAL A 20 2.51 -1.32 11.61
N ASP A 21 3.56 -1.06 12.39
CA ASP A 21 3.56 0.06 13.33
C ASP A 21 3.83 1.41 12.66
N TYR A 22 4.72 1.44 11.67
CA TYR A 22 5.18 2.68 11.02
C TYR A 22 5.14 2.59 9.50
N LEU A 23 4.57 3.60 8.86
CA LEU A 23 4.70 3.85 7.43
C LEU A 23 5.60 5.07 7.22
N ILE A 24 6.78 4.85 6.64
CA ILE A 24 7.74 5.92 6.32
C ILE A 24 7.59 6.24 4.84
N THR A 25 7.36 7.51 4.51
CA THR A 25 7.14 7.96 3.13
C THR A 25 7.61 9.39 2.93
N GLU A 26 7.93 9.77 1.69
CA GLU A 26 8.19 11.17 1.34
C GLU A 26 6.92 12.03 1.26
N LEU A 27 5.75 11.41 1.30
CA LEU A 27 4.46 12.10 1.25
C LEU A 27 4.14 12.74 2.60
N LEU A 28 3.50 13.91 2.56
CA LEU A 28 2.92 14.51 3.75
C LEU A 28 1.88 13.56 4.37
N ALA A 29 1.79 13.56 5.70
CA ALA A 29 0.90 12.66 6.41
C ALA A 29 -0.56 12.79 5.99
N ASP A 30 -1.03 13.98 5.60
CA ASP A 30 -2.39 14.27 5.15
C ASP A 30 -2.62 14.05 3.65
N ASN A 31 -1.64 13.50 2.93
CA ASN A 31 -1.75 13.24 1.50
C ASN A 31 -2.88 12.23 1.21
N GLU A 32 -3.73 12.53 0.23
CA GLU A 32 -4.88 11.71 -0.16
C GLU A 32 -4.52 10.25 -0.51
N LEU A 33 -3.30 10.00 -0.99
CA LEU A 33 -2.83 8.65 -1.31
C LEU A 33 -2.62 7.78 -0.06
N LEU A 34 -2.53 8.40 1.11
CA LEU A 34 -2.33 7.75 2.39
C LEU A 34 -3.64 7.43 3.13
N GLU A 35 -4.80 7.81 2.58
CA GLU A 35 -6.11 7.67 3.25
C GLU A 35 -6.38 6.24 3.76
N LYS A 36 -6.07 5.25 2.92
CA LYS A 36 -6.25 3.82 3.25
C LYS A 36 -5.34 3.31 4.37
N TYR A 37 -4.26 4.02 4.66
CA TYR A 37 -3.28 3.63 5.67
C TYR A 37 -3.58 4.27 7.02
N HIS A 38 -4.22 5.45 7.07
CA HIS A 38 -4.52 6.15 8.33
C HIS A 38 -5.25 5.31 9.39
N ASN A 39 -6.11 4.38 8.96
CA ASN A 39 -6.87 3.53 9.88
C ASN A 39 -6.23 2.17 10.14
N THR A 40 -5.11 1.88 9.47
CA THR A 40 -4.51 0.54 9.45
C THR A 40 -3.11 0.52 10.08
N VAL A 41 -2.30 1.57 9.84
CA VAL A 41 -0.97 1.72 10.43
C VAL A 41 -1.06 2.60 11.67
N LYS A 42 -0.28 2.28 12.71
CA LYS A 42 -0.32 3.07 13.96
C LYS A 42 0.25 4.47 13.78
N GLN A 43 1.27 4.62 12.93
CA GLN A 43 1.91 5.90 12.70
C GLN A 43 2.39 6.06 11.25
N ILE A 44 2.18 7.25 10.69
CA ILE A 44 2.70 7.67 9.39
C ILE A 44 3.75 8.76 9.65
N LEU A 45 4.93 8.63 9.06
CA LEU A 45 6.10 9.48 9.24
C LEU A 45 6.55 10.09 7.91
#